data_AF-B1ZJB6-F1
#
_entry.id   AF-B1ZJB6-F1
#
_cell.length_a   1.000
_cell.length_b   1.000
_cell.length_c   1.000
_cell.angle_alpha   90.00
_cell.angle_beta   90.00
_cell.angle_gamma   90.00
#
_symmetry.space_group_name_H-M   'P 1'
#
loop_
_entity.id
_entity.type
_entity.pdbx_description
1 polymer ?
#
loop_
_entity_poly.entity_id
_entity_poly.type
_entity_poly.pdbx_seq_one_letter_code
_entity_poly.pdbx_strand_id
1 'polypeptide(L)'
;MQTDLPTDSLPQSDPDPFFLNVPAGVPDPAAYDAAKTEARAALRNAVTASREARMAVVAAERAAPARVADQFDLNLVHRRCRPDPKVTAAALPAPLRRVLTLASEHPAGLPVWALAGIAEWPESLALTVGERLRERGLARVRVAEGGDAEIVPTAAGRAVAAVLYAWRMPHVR
;
A
#
# COMPACT_ATOMS: atom_id res chain seq x y z
N MET A 1 -85.18 26.42 49.56
CA MET A 1 -83.99 26.93 48.82
C MET A 1 -83.65 25.87 47.80
N GLN A 2 -83.98 26.10 46.51
CA GLN A 2 -83.07 26.60 45.45
C GLN A 2 -81.88 25.66 45.26
N THR A 3 -81.57 25.13 44.07
CA THR A 3 -82.06 25.38 42.70
C THR A 3 -81.59 24.21 41.86
N ASP A 4 -82.49 23.70 41.02
CA ASP A 4 -82.19 22.74 39.97
C ASP A 4 -82.59 23.37 38.63
N LEU A 5 -81.86 22.98 37.57
CA LEU A 5 -82.09 23.18 36.12
C LEU A 5 -81.62 24.53 35.52
N PRO A 6 -81.47 24.64 34.17
CA PRO A 6 -80.95 23.68 33.17
C PRO A 6 -80.09 24.36 32.05
N THR A 7 -79.64 23.54 31.07
CA THR A 7 -79.26 23.86 29.67
C THR A 7 -78.04 24.76 29.42
N ASP A 8 -76.98 24.23 28.78
CA ASP A 8 -76.46 24.81 27.53
C ASP A 8 -75.47 23.89 26.79
N SER A 9 -75.33 24.19 25.51
CA SER A 9 -74.77 23.38 24.42
C SER A 9 -73.23 23.47 24.26
N LEU A 10 -72.70 22.60 23.39
CA LEU A 10 -71.57 22.74 22.42
C LEU A 10 -70.52 21.60 22.53
N PRO A 11 -69.73 21.29 21.48
CA PRO A 11 -69.99 21.30 20.03
C PRO A 11 -69.62 19.95 19.35
N GLN A 12 -70.09 19.74 18.11
CA GLN A 12 -69.54 18.70 17.22
C GLN A 12 -68.02 18.89 17.05
N SER A 13 -67.25 17.86 17.36
CA SER A 13 -65.82 17.77 17.03
C SER A 13 -65.60 16.53 16.17
N ASP A 14 -64.89 16.72 15.07
CA ASP A 14 -64.61 15.79 13.98
C ASP A 14 -64.04 14.43 14.42
N PRO A 15 -64.32 13.33 13.70
CA PRO A 15 -63.61 12.07 13.88
C PRO A 15 -62.17 12.15 13.34
N ASP A 16 -61.22 11.64 14.13
CA ASP A 16 -59.77 11.60 13.92
C ASP A 16 -59.30 11.25 12.49
N PRO A 17 -58.23 11.90 11.97
CA PRO A 17 -57.69 11.67 10.63
C PRO A 17 -56.76 10.44 10.49
N PHE A 18 -56.70 9.54 11.48
CA PHE A 18 -55.72 8.43 11.51
C PHE A 18 -56.25 7.05 11.11
N PHE A 19 -57.41 6.97 10.46
CA PHE A 19 -57.77 5.75 9.73
C PHE A 19 -57.06 5.72 8.38
N LEU A 20 -55.84 5.18 8.38
CA LEU A 20 -55.22 4.66 7.15
C LEU A 20 -56.13 3.57 6.59
N ASN A 21 -56.82 3.95 5.51
CA ASN A 21 -57.61 3.07 4.68
C ASN A 21 -56.66 2.07 4.00
N VAL A 22 -56.35 0.96 4.68
CA VAL A 22 -55.59 -0.16 4.09
C VAL A 22 -56.55 -0.86 3.11
N PRO A 23 -56.30 -0.84 1.80
CA PRO A 23 -57.15 -1.58 0.88
C PRO A 23 -57.07 -3.06 1.23
N ALA A 24 -58.20 -3.63 1.66
CA ALA A 24 -58.38 -5.06 1.81
C ALA A 24 -58.44 -5.71 0.42
N GLY A 25 -57.26 -5.91 -0.18
CA GLY A 25 -57.06 -6.80 -1.30
C GLY A 25 -56.22 -7.97 -0.83
N VAL A 26 -56.85 -9.12 -0.61
CA VAL A 26 -56.11 -10.39 -0.48
C VAL A 26 -55.39 -10.60 -1.81
N PRO A 27 -54.04 -10.62 -1.86
CA PRO A 27 -53.35 -10.86 -3.11
C PRO A 27 -53.76 -12.24 -3.63
N ASP A 28 -54.13 -12.31 -4.91
CA ASP A 28 -54.50 -13.54 -5.59
C ASP A 28 -53.37 -14.57 -5.38
N PRO A 29 -53.65 -15.72 -4.73
CA PRO A 29 -52.62 -16.73 -4.45
C PRO A 29 -51.92 -17.23 -5.71
N ALA A 30 -52.62 -17.25 -6.86
CA ALA A 30 -52.02 -17.64 -8.13
C ALA A 30 -51.00 -16.61 -8.65
N ALA A 31 -51.27 -15.32 -8.48
CA ALA A 31 -50.34 -14.24 -8.83
C ALA A 31 -49.11 -14.23 -7.90
N TYR A 32 -49.30 -14.57 -6.62
CA TYR A 32 -48.21 -14.70 -5.66
C TYR A 32 -47.29 -15.90 -5.96
N ASP A 33 -47.86 -17.05 -6.32
CA ASP A 33 -47.09 -18.24 -6.68
C ASP A 33 -46.33 -18.07 -8.00
N ALA A 34 -46.91 -17.36 -8.97
CA ALA A 34 -46.23 -16.99 -10.22
C ALA A 34 -45.02 -16.07 -9.95
N ALA A 35 -45.21 -14.98 -9.19
CA ALA A 35 -44.14 -14.05 -8.83
C ALA A 35 -43.01 -14.73 -8.03
N LYS A 36 -43.37 -15.64 -7.12
CA LYS A 36 -42.40 -16.43 -6.34
C LYS A 36 -41.58 -17.37 -7.23
N THR A 37 -42.20 -17.96 -8.25
CA THR A 37 -41.53 -18.86 -9.20
C THR A 37 -40.55 -18.09 -10.08
N GLU A 38 -40.94 -16.92 -10.56
CA GLU A 38 -40.08 -16.02 -11.35
C GLU A 38 -38.89 -15.51 -10.52
N ALA A 39 -39.13 -15.06 -9.28
CA ALA A 39 -38.07 -14.64 -8.37
C ALA A 39 -37.06 -15.76 -8.07
N ARG A 40 -37.54 -17.01 -7.96
CA ARG A 40 -36.68 -18.18 -7.75
C ARG A 40 -35.85 -18.52 -8.98
N ALA A 41 -36.38 -18.32 -10.18
CA ALA A 41 -35.64 -18.49 -11.43
C ALA A 41 -34.56 -17.40 -11.59
N ALA A 42 -34.89 -16.14 -11.30
CA ALA A 42 -33.94 -15.03 -11.32
C ALA A 42 -32.78 -15.25 -10.33
N LEU A 43 -33.09 -15.69 -9.10
CA LEU A 43 -32.08 -16.00 -8.09
C LEU A 43 -31.16 -17.14 -8.55
N ARG A 44 -31.70 -18.20 -9.16
CA ARG A 44 -30.89 -19.30 -9.71
C ARG A 44 -29.95 -18.81 -10.82
N ASN A 45 -30.44 -17.99 -11.74
CA ASN A 45 -29.63 -17.42 -12.82
C ASN A 45 -28.49 -16.54 -12.26
N ALA A 46 -28.78 -15.71 -11.26
CA ALA A 46 -27.78 -14.87 -10.61
C ALA A 46 -26.69 -15.70 -9.89
N VAL A 47 -27.08 -16.79 -9.22
CA VAL A 47 -26.13 -17.70 -8.56
C VAL A 47 -25.25 -18.41 -9.58
N THR A 48 -25.81 -18.86 -10.71
CA THR A 48 -25.04 -19.50 -11.79
C THR A 48 -24.05 -18.53 -12.41
N ALA A 49 -24.46 -17.31 -12.73
CA ALA A 49 -23.57 -16.27 -13.27
C ALA A 49 -22.45 -15.90 -12.28
N SER A 50 -22.76 -15.81 -10.97
CA SER A 50 -21.76 -15.56 -9.92
C SER A 50 -20.74 -16.70 -9.83
N ARG A 51 -21.19 -17.95 -9.98
CA ARG A 51 -20.33 -19.13 -9.99
C ARG A 51 -19.42 -19.15 -11.22
N GLU A 52 -19.94 -18.85 -12.40
CA GLU A 52 -19.17 -18.78 -13.65
C GLU A 52 -18.11 -17.66 -13.60
N ALA A 53 -18.47 -16.49 -13.07
CA ALA A 53 -17.52 -15.39 -12.86
C ALA A 53 -16.37 -15.80 -11.91
N ARG A 54 -16.69 -16.48 -10.80
CA ARG A 54 -15.66 -17.01 -9.87
C ARG A 54 -14.77 -18.06 -10.55
N MET A 55 -15.35 -18.97 -11.33
CA MET A 55 -14.59 -19.97 -12.08
C MET A 55 -13.69 -19.34 -13.15
N ALA A 56 -14.13 -18.26 -13.81
CA ALA A 56 -13.34 -17.52 -14.78
C ALA A 56 -12.15 -16.80 -14.14
N VAL A 57 -12.32 -16.24 -12.93
CA VAL A 57 -11.21 -15.66 -12.15
C VAL A 57 -10.19 -16.74 -11.78
N VAL A 58 -10.63 -17.89 -11.27
CA VAL A 58 -9.73 -19.01 -10.92
C VAL A 58 -9.02 -19.57 -12.16
N ALA A 59 -9.70 -19.63 -13.31
CA ALA A 59 -9.10 -20.03 -14.57
C ALA A 59 -8.08 -19.01 -15.08
N ALA A 60 -8.36 -17.70 -14.95
CA ALA A 60 -7.43 -16.63 -15.28
C ALA A 60 -6.19 -16.62 -14.35
N GLU A 61 -6.37 -16.93 -13.07
CA GLU A 61 -5.26 -17.10 -12.12
C GLU A 61 -4.41 -18.34 -12.44
N ARG A 62 -5.03 -19.47 -12.81
CA ARG A 62 -4.31 -20.68 -13.26
C ARG A 62 -3.62 -20.50 -14.61
N ALA A 63 -4.14 -19.64 -15.49
CA ALA A 63 -3.55 -19.30 -16.78
C ALA A 63 -2.45 -18.22 -16.70
N ALA A 64 -1.99 -17.86 -15.50
CA ALA A 64 -0.87 -16.93 -15.32
C ALA A 64 0.52 -17.56 -15.03
N PRO A 65 0.92 -18.74 -15.56
CA PRO A 65 2.30 -19.22 -15.40
C PRO A 65 3.30 -18.33 -16.16
N ALA A 66 2.86 -17.54 -17.14
CA ALA A 66 3.70 -16.57 -17.85
C ALA A 66 4.22 -15.45 -16.90
N ARG A 67 3.41 -14.96 -15.97
CA ARG A 67 3.84 -13.91 -15.01
C ARG A 67 4.84 -14.44 -13.99
N VAL A 68 4.72 -15.71 -13.62
CA VAL A 68 5.68 -16.37 -12.70
C VAL A 68 7.01 -16.59 -13.40
N ALA A 69 7.01 -16.97 -14.68
CA ALA A 69 8.23 -17.05 -15.49
C ALA A 69 8.89 -15.67 -15.65
N ASP A 70 8.12 -14.61 -15.97
CA ASP A 70 8.64 -13.23 -16.07
C ASP A 70 9.25 -12.74 -14.75
N GLN A 71 8.63 -13.05 -13.62
CA GLN A 71 9.13 -12.63 -12.31
C GLN A 71 10.32 -13.48 -11.83
N PHE A 72 10.38 -14.76 -12.22
CA PHE A 72 11.54 -15.61 -11.99
C PHE A 72 12.72 -15.16 -12.86
N ASP A 73 12.48 -14.80 -14.13
CA ASP A 73 13.50 -14.26 -15.04
C ASP A 73 13.98 -12.88 -14.61
N LEU A 74 13.10 -11.98 -14.18
CA LEU A 74 13.51 -10.70 -13.56
C LEU A 74 14.35 -10.93 -12.30
N ASN A 75 13.96 -11.86 -11.43
CA ASN A 75 14.76 -12.21 -10.24
C ASN A 75 16.09 -12.88 -10.62
N LEU A 76 16.13 -13.68 -11.70
CA LEU A 76 17.34 -14.30 -12.20
C LEU A 76 18.29 -13.25 -12.80
N VAL A 77 17.74 -12.29 -13.55
CA VAL A 77 18.45 -11.11 -14.09
C VAL A 77 18.95 -10.24 -12.94
N HIS A 78 18.14 -9.95 -11.91
CA HIS A 78 18.61 -9.23 -10.71
C HIS A 78 19.69 -9.98 -9.93
N ARG A 79 19.65 -11.33 -9.91
CA ARG A 79 20.67 -12.16 -9.25
C ARG A 79 21.96 -12.30 -10.07
N ARG A 80 21.89 -12.23 -11.40
CA ARG A 80 23.04 -12.45 -12.31
C ARG A 80 23.66 -11.17 -12.85
N CYS A 81 22.86 -10.13 -13.10
CA CYS A 81 23.34 -8.81 -13.48
C CYS A 81 23.73 -8.05 -12.21
N ARG A 82 24.98 -8.26 -11.79
CA ARG A 82 25.61 -7.35 -10.83
C ARG A 82 25.47 -5.92 -11.38
N PRO A 83 24.88 -4.97 -10.63
CA PRO A 83 24.73 -3.60 -11.12
C PRO A 83 26.09 -3.09 -11.59
N ASP A 84 26.18 -2.60 -12.83
CA ASP A 84 27.44 -2.05 -13.34
C ASP A 84 27.86 -0.89 -12.42
N PRO A 85 29.06 -0.95 -11.81
CA PRO A 85 29.48 0.07 -10.86
C PRO A 85 29.60 1.45 -11.52
N LYS A 86 29.90 1.54 -12.82
CA LYS A 86 29.95 2.82 -13.55
C LYS A 86 28.57 3.43 -13.75
N VAL A 87 27.62 2.62 -14.22
CA VAL A 87 26.23 3.09 -14.43
C VAL A 87 25.61 3.49 -13.09
N THR A 88 25.87 2.70 -12.04
CA THR A 88 25.38 2.96 -10.69
C THR A 88 26.01 4.23 -10.10
N ALA A 89 27.32 4.44 -10.30
CA ALA A 89 28.02 5.66 -9.88
C ALA A 89 27.45 6.92 -10.57
N ALA A 90 27.13 6.84 -11.87
CA ALA A 90 26.56 7.94 -12.63
C ALA A 90 25.14 8.31 -12.17
N ALA A 91 24.33 7.29 -11.81
CA ALA A 91 22.94 7.46 -11.41
C ALA A 91 22.77 7.90 -9.93
N LEU A 92 23.82 7.85 -9.11
CA LEU A 92 23.73 8.18 -7.69
C LEU A 92 23.58 9.69 -7.45
N PRO A 93 22.54 10.11 -6.71
CA PRO A 93 22.40 11.49 -6.23
C PRO A 93 23.59 11.96 -5.39
N ALA A 94 23.88 13.27 -5.43
CA ALA A 94 25.03 13.85 -4.74
C ALA A 94 25.15 13.49 -3.23
N PRO A 95 24.07 13.48 -2.43
CA PRO A 95 24.17 13.10 -1.02
C PRO A 95 24.59 11.63 -0.83
N LEU A 96 24.05 10.74 -1.65
CA LEU A 96 24.36 9.30 -1.61
C LEU A 96 25.80 9.04 -2.07
N ARG A 97 26.27 9.75 -3.10
CA ARG A 97 27.68 9.70 -3.53
C ARG A 97 28.61 10.12 -2.41
N ARG A 98 28.33 11.25 -1.73
CA ARG A 98 29.17 11.78 -0.64
C ARG A 98 29.28 10.78 0.51
N VAL A 99 28.16 10.27 1.02
CA VAL A 99 28.16 9.31 2.14
C VAL A 99 28.82 8.00 1.75
N LEU A 100 28.52 7.46 0.56
CA LEU A 100 29.13 6.21 0.12
C LEU A 100 30.65 6.33 -0.05
N THR A 101 31.13 7.48 -0.53
CA THR A 101 32.56 7.79 -0.66
C THR A 101 33.22 7.82 0.71
N LEU A 102 32.71 8.66 1.62
CA LEU A 102 33.23 8.79 3.00
C LEU A 102 33.21 7.47 3.76
N ALA A 103 32.08 6.74 3.75
CA ALA A 103 31.98 5.45 4.44
C ALA A 103 32.92 4.39 3.85
N SER A 104 33.31 4.50 2.57
CA SER A 104 34.25 3.57 1.93
C SER A 104 35.72 3.80 2.28
N GLU A 105 36.06 4.95 2.87
CA GLU A 105 37.38 5.19 3.48
C GLU A 105 37.56 4.40 4.77
N HIS A 106 36.46 3.97 5.39
CA HIS A 106 36.44 3.29 6.69
C HIS A 106 35.90 1.86 6.57
N PRO A 107 36.76 0.83 6.40
CA PRO A 107 36.33 -0.55 6.13
C PRO A 107 35.54 -1.18 7.28
N ALA A 108 35.74 -0.69 8.52
CA ALA A 108 34.98 -1.13 9.69
C ALA A 108 33.54 -0.58 9.72
N GLY A 109 33.22 0.43 8.89
CA GLY A 109 32.01 1.23 9.02
C GLY A 109 32.31 2.60 9.62
N LEU A 110 31.43 3.56 9.34
CA LEU A 110 31.53 4.91 9.86
C LEU A 110 30.27 5.24 10.67
N PRO A 111 30.38 5.69 11.93
CA PRO A 111 29.23 6.10 12.73
C PRO A 111 28.46 7.23 12.07
N VAL A 112 27.13 7.22 12.25
CA VAL A 112 26.22 8.23 11.69
C VAL A 112 26.55 9.62 12.23
N TRP A 113 26.89 9.75 13.52
CA TRP A 113 27.30 11.03 14.11
C TRP A 113 28.59 11.57 13.47
N ALA A 114 29.56 10.69 13.17
CA ALA A 114 30.82 11.08 12.54
C ALA A 114 30.60 11.53 11.09
N LEU A 115 29.76 10.79 10.35
CA LEU A 115 29.31 11.17 9.02
C LEU A 115 28.59 12.52 9.00
N ALA A 116 27.68 12.73 9.95
CA ALA A 116 26.94 13.97 10.12
C ALA A 116 27.89 15.15 10.34
N GLY A 117 28.89 14.97 11.21
CA GLY A 117 29.95 15.97 11.46
C GLY A 117 30.76 16.31 10.21
N ILE A 118 31.27 15.31 9.48
CA ILE A 118 32.09 15.52 8.27
C ILE A 118 31.26 16.09 7.10
N ALA A 119 29.98 15.75 7.03
CA ALA A 119 29.07 16.22 6.00
C ALA A 119 28.42 17.57 6.32
N GLU A 120 28.58 18.08 7.55
CA GLU A 120 27.87 19.24 8.09
C GLU A 120 26.34 19.11 7.98
N TRP A 121 25.84 17.91 8.27
CA TRP A 121 24.42 17.56 8.18
C TRP A 121 23.82 17.23 9.54
N PRO A 122 22.49 17.34 9.70
CA PRO A 122 21.80 16.70 10.82
C PRO A 122 21.99 15.18 10.78
N GLU A 123 22.14 14.55 11.95
CA GLU A 123 22.25 13.09 12.07
C GLU A 123 21.07 12.34 11.44
N SER A 124 19.86 12.90 11.55
CA SER A 124 18.65 12.35 10.92
C SER A 124 18.77 12.26 9.39
N LEU A 125 19.42 13.24 8.76
CA LEU A 125 19.68 13.23 7.33
C LEU A 125 20.75 12.20 6.98
N ALA A 126 21.85 12.14 7.74
CA ALA A 126 22.90 11.13 7.53
C ALA A 126 22.35 9.71 7.63
N LEU A 127 21.50 9.44 8.63
CA LEU A 127 20.78 8.17 8.79
C LEU A 127 19.86 7.88 7.60
N THR A 128 19.03 8.85 7.18
CA THR A 128 18.13 8.71 6.03
C THR A 128 18.90 8.39 4.74
N VAL A 129 20.04 9.04 4.53
CA VAL A 129 20.90 8.78 3.38
C VAL A 129 21.52 7.38 3.47
N GLY A 130 21.93 6.95 4.66
CA GLY A 130 22.40 5.58 4.92
C GLY A 130 21.36 4.51 4.62
N GLU A 131 20.12 4.74 5.05
CA GLU A 131 18.99 3.86 4.77
C GLU A 131 18.71 3.75 3.28
N ARG A 132 18.77 4.87 2.55
CA ARG A 132 18.66 4.87 1.08
C ARG A 132 19.81 4.12 0.39
N LEU A 133 21.02 4.11 0.95
CA LEU A 133 22.12 3.28 0.44
C LEU A 133 21.88 1.79 0.75
N ARG A 134 21.27 1.48 1.89
CA ARG A 134 20.87 0.12 2.28
C ARG A 134 19.83 -0.46 1.33
N GLU A 135 18.78 0.30 1.01
CA GLU A 135 17.75 -0.08 0.03
C GLU A 135 18.33 -0.42 -1.35
N ARG A 136 19.45 0.22 -1.71
CA ARG A 136 20.16 0.01 -2.98
C ARG A 136 21.21 -1.12 -2.91
N GLY A 137 21.36 -1.78 -1.75
CA GLY A 137 22.37 -2.82 -1.53
C GLY A 137 23.82 -2.30 -1.54
N LEU A 138 24.03 -0.98 -1.43
CA LEU A 138 25.36 -0.36 -1.45
C LEU A 138 25.96 -0.19 -0.06
N ALA A 139 25.15 -0.16 0.98
CA ALA A 139 25.59 -0.15 2.36
C ALA A 139 24.73 -1.05 3.25
N ARG A 140 25.18 -1.27 4.48
CA ARG A 140 24.41 -1.83 5.59
C ARG A 140 24.39 -0.78 6.69
N VAL A 141 23.25 -0.63 7.34
CA VAL A 141 23.14 0.15 8.58
C VAL A 141 23.07 -0.87 9.71
N ARG A 142 23.98 -0.77 10.67
CA ARG A 142 24.02 -1.63 11.86
C ARG A 142 24.19 -0.77 13.11
N VAL A 143 23.92 -1.35 14.26
CA VAL A 143 24.23 -0.72 15.55
C VAL A 143 25.55 -1.28 16.04
N ALA A 144 26.50 -0.40 16.37
CA ALA A 144 27.79 -0.76 16.96
C ALA A 144 27.62 -1.28 18.40
N GLU A 145 28.67 -1.90 18.95
CA GLU A 145 28.66 -2.34 20.36
C GLU A 145 28.43 -1.18 21.35
N GLY A 146 28.75 0.06 20.96
CA GLY A 146 28.48 1.28 21.74
C GLY A 146 27.06 1.85 21.62
N GLY A 147 26.18 1.22 20.84
CA GLY A 147 24.79 1.69 20.63
C GLY A 147 24.62 2.69 19.48
N ASP A 148 25.72 3.16 18.87
CA ASP A 148 25.68 4.08 17.74
C ASP A 148 25.34 3.38 16.43
N ALA A 149 24.52 4.02 15.59
CA ALA A 149 24.29 3.54 14.24
C ALA A 149 25.54 3.77 13.37
N GLU A 150 25.95 2.76 12.61
CA GLU A 150 27.07 2.78 11.67
C GLU A 150 26.62 2.44 10.26
N ILE A 151 27.22 3.13 9.28
CA ILE A 151 27.05 2.82 7.86
C ILE A 151 28.29 2.04 7.39
N VAL A 152 28.07 0.79 7.00
CA VAL A 152 29.12 -0.11 6.48
C VAL A 152 28.90 -0.35 4.99
N PRO A 153 29.81 0.07 4.10
CA PRO A 153 29.64 -0.17 2.66
C PRO A 153 29.70 -1.67 2.34
N THR A 154 28.87 -2.12 1.40
CA THR A 154 28.93 -3.49 0.88
C THR A 154 30.08 -3.62 -0.12
N ALA A 155 30.36 -4.86 -0.57
CA ALA A 155 31.31 -5.06 -1.67
C ALA A 155 30.89 -4.31 -2.95
N ALA A 156 29.59 -4.26 -3.25
CA ALA A 156 29.06 -3.50 -4.37
C ALA A 156 29.22 -1.99 -4.14
N GLY A 157 28.90 -1.50 -2.94
CA GLY A 157 29.12 -0.11 -2.56
C GLY A 157 30.57 0.34 -2.71
N ARG A 158 31.52 -0.48 -2.27
CA ARG A 158 32.96 -0.21 -2.45
C ARG A 158 33.39 -0.15 -3.92
N ALA A 159 32.87 -1.04 -4.76
CA ALA A 159 33.16 -1.01 -6.19
C ALA A 159 32.64 0.28 -6.84
N VAL A 160 31.44 0.74 -6.46
CA VAL A 160 30.88 2.01 -6.91
C VAL A 160 31.69 3.20 -6.38
N ALA A 161 32.08 3.18 -5.11
CA ALA A 161 32.92 4.21 -4.50
C ALA A 161 34.27 4.33 -5.23
N ALA A 162 34.91 3.22 -5.57
CA ALA A 162 36.16 3.22 -6.34
C ALA A 162 36.03 3.93 -7.69
N VAL A 163 34.91 3.74 -8.39
CA VAL A 163 34.62 4.49 -9.63
C VAL A 163 34.45 5.98 -9.35
N LEU A 164 33.70 6.34 -8.30
CA LEU A 164 33.52 7.74 -7.89
C LEU A 164 34.86 8.42 -7.57
N TYR A 165 35.77 7.74 -6.86
CA TYR A 165 37.12 8.24 -6.60
C TYR A 165 37.91 8.46 -7.89
N ALA A 166 37.86 7.51 -8.81
CA ALA A 166 38.55 7.62 -10.09
C ALA A 166 38.07 8.80 -10.94
N TRP A 167 36.79 9.18 -10.84
CA TRP A 167 36.26 10.37 -11.53
C TRP A 167 36.60 11.68 -10.82
N ARG A 168 36.83 11.63 -9.51
CA ARG A 168 37.13 12.80 -8.68
C ARG A 168 38.59 13.25 -8.81
N MET A 169 39.48 12.32 -9.12
CA MET A 169 40.87 12.58 -9.48
C MET A 169 40.97 12.75 -11.00
N PRO A 170 41.00 13.98 -11.56
CA PRO A 170 41.49 14.11 -12.93
C PRO A 170 42.93 13.61 -12.91
N HIS A 171 43.25 12.62 -13.75
CA HIS A 171 44.61 12.12 -13.85
C HIS A 171 45.56 13.31 -14.07
N VAL A 172 46.35 13.63 -13.04
CA VAL A 172 47.53 14.47 -13.18
C VAL A 172 48.45 13.67 -14.09
N ARG A 173 48.47 14.04 -15.37
CA ARG A 173 49.52 13.66 -16.31
C ARG A 173 50.60 14.73 -16.28
#